data_AF-A0A8S8YGD2-F1
#
_entry.id   AF-A0A8S8YGD2-F1
#
_cell.length_a   1.000
_cell.length_b   1.000
_cell.length_c   1.000
_cell.angle_alpha   90.00
_cell.angle_beta   90.00
_cell.angle_gamma   90.00
#
_symmetry.space_group_name_H-M   'P 1'
#
loop_
_entity.id
_entity.type
_entity.pdbx_description
1 polymer ?
#
loop_
_entity_poly.entity_id
_entity_poly.type
_entity_poly.pdbx_seq_one_letter_code
_entity_poly.pdbx_strand_id
1 'polypeptide(L)' 'MSTSEMRRVTAINNGTVIDHIPAGSALSVLRMLGISDDRASPISLVMNVPPPNTVERTSSRLKIAN' A
#
# COMPACT_ATOMS: atom_id res chain seq x y z
N MET A 1 -7.18 -1.05 24.72
CA MET A 1 -7.77 -0.28 23.62
C MET A 1 -7.67 -1.13 22.36
N SER A 2 -8.81 -1.47 21.75
CA SER A 2 -8.84 -2.17 20.46
C SER A 2 -8.25 -1.24 19.41
N THR A 3 -7.12 -1.61 18.81
CA THR A 3 -6.54 -1.00 17.60
C THR A 3 -7.39 -1.38 16.38
N SER A 4 -8.70 -1.17 16.46
CA SER A 4 -9.63 -1.37 15.37
C SER A 4 -9.41 -0.24 14.35
N GLU A 5 -8.80 -0.65 13.23
CA GLU A 5 -8.77 -0.02 11.92
C GLU A 5 -8.19 1.40 11.83
N MET A 6 -6.86 1.49 11.80
CA MET A 6 -6.22 2.59 11.09
C MET A 6 -6.35 2.37 9.58
N ARG A 7 -7.52 2.71 9.01
CA ARG A 7 -7.64 2.90 7.55
C ARG A 7 -6.90 4.18 7.17
N ARG A 8 -5.57 4.09 7.09
CA ARG A 8 -4.68 5.18 6.64
C ARG A 8 -4.94 5.57 5.18
N VAL A 9 -5.67 4.74 4.44
CA VAL A 9 -6.00 4.93 3.02
C VAL A 9 -7.44 4.50 2.75
N THR A 10 -8.11 5.27 1.90
CA THR A 10 -9.49 5.02 1.46
C THR A 10 -9.58 3.72 0.68
N ALA A 11 -10.75 3.08 0.69
CA ALA A 11 -11.04 1.98 -0.23
C ALA A 11 -11.08 2.50 -1.68
N ILE A 12 -10.71 1.65 -2.63
CA ILE A 12 -10.87 1.92 -4.07
C ILE A 12 -11.99 1.02 -4.60
N ASN A 13 -12.78 1.51 -5.54
CA ASN A 13 -13.88 0.74 -6.14
C ASN A 13 -13.38 -0.13 -7.30
N ASN A 14 -12.52 0.43 -8.16
CA ASN A 14 -11.91 -0.26 -9.31
C ASN A 14 -10.41 0.00 -9.32
N GLY A 15 -9.62 -1.04 -9.55
CA GLY A 15 -8.17 -0.94 -9.59
C GLY A 15 -7.46 -2.17 -9.02
N THR A 16 -6.20 -1.99 -8.63
CA THR A 16 -5.33 -3.06 -8.15
C THR A 16 -4.81 -2.74 -6.75
N VAL A 17 -4.83 -3.75 -5.87
CA VAL A 17 -4.23 -3.67 -4.53
C VAL A 17 -3.08 -4.66 -4.46
N ILE A 18 -1.90 -4.17 -4.10
CA ILE A 18 -0.70 -4.98 -3.84
C ILE A 18 -0.42 -4.87 -2.34
N ASP A 19 -0.60 -5.98 -1.63
CA ASP A 19 -0.42 -6.09 -0.18
C ASP A 19 0.87 -6.89 0.14
N HIS A 20 1.30 -6.85 1.39
CA HIS A 20 2.44 -7.58 1.93
C HIS A 20 3.76 -7.30 1.19
N ILE A 21 3.92 -6.07 0.68
CA ILE A 21 5.21 -5.63 0.14
C ILE A 21 6.18 -5.50 1.33
N PRO A 22 7.43 -5.97 1.23
CA PRO A 22 8.43 -5.72 2.27
C PRO A 22 8.53 -4.23 2.61
N ALA A 23 8.69 -3.90 3.89
CA ALA A 23 8.85 -2.52 4.35
C ALA A 23 9.89 -1.75 3.51
N GLY A 24 9.56 -0.51 3.17
CA GLY A 24 10.42 0.37 2.34
C GLY A 24 10.53 0.02 0.86
N SER A 25 9.95 -1.10 0.39
CA SER A 25 10.15 -1.57 -1.00
C SER A 25 9.05 -1.16 -1.98
N ALA A 26 7.98 -0.50 -1.52
CA ALA A 26 6.82 -0.22 -2.36
C ALA A 26 7.09 0.79 -3.49
N LEU A 27 8.01 1.73 -3.30
CA LEU A 27 8.45 2.62 -4.38
C LEU A 27 9.22 1.87 -5.48
N SER A 28 9.97 0.83 -5.13
CA SER A 28 10.62 -0.04 -6.10
C SER A 28 9.59 -0.86 -6.88
N VAL A 29 8.50 -1.30 -6.24
CA VAL A 29 7.38 -1.97 -6.92
C VAL A 29 6.73 -1.04 -7.95
N LEU A 30 6.47 0.23 -7.59
CA LEU A 30 5.97 1.23 -8.55
C LEU A 30 6.88 1.37 -9.77
N ARG A 31 8.20 1.46 -9.55
CA ARG A 31 9.20 1.53 -10.63
C ARG A 31 9.20 0.27 -11.50
N MET A 32 9.13 -0.92 -10.90
CA MET A 32 9.09 -2.19 -11.64
C MET A 32 7.83 -2.33 -12.50
N LEU A 33 6.70 -1.80 -12.03
CA LEU A 33 5.44 -1.79 -12.80
C LEU A 33 5.44 -0.72 -13.90
N GLY A 34 6.52 0.05 -14.06
CA GLY A 34 6.60 1.13 -15.05
C GLY A 34 5.58 2.24 -14.80
N ILE A 35 5.16 2.43 -13.55
CA ILE A 35 4.18 3.46 -13.20
C ILE A 35 4.92 4.80 -13.07
N SER A 36 4.72 5.65 -14.07
CA SER A 36 5.27 7.00 -14.19
C SER A 36 4.26 8.09 -13.83
N ASP A 37 4.73 9.32 -13.84
CA ASP A 37 4.00 10.56 -13.55
C ASP A 37 3.00 10.97 -14.65
N ASP A 38 2.99 10.30 -15.80
CA ASP A 38 2.08 10.53 -16.91
C ASP A 38 0.71 9.84 -16.73
N ARG A 39 0.52 9.05 -15.66
CA ARG A 39 -0.74 8.36 -15.38
C ARG A 39 -1.72 9.25 -14.60
N ALA A 40 -2.94 9.37 -15.12
CA ALA A 40 -4.01 10.15 -14.47
C ALA A 40 -4.65 9.44 -13.26
N SER A 41 -4.44 8.14 -13.11
CA SER A 41 -5.12 7.36 -12.07
C SER A 41 -4.49 7.55 -10.69
N PRO A 42 -5.29 7.84 -9.65
CA PRO A 42 -4.80 8.01 -8.29
C PRO A 42 -4.09 6.78 -7.72
N ILE A 43 -3.01 7.02 -6.99
CA ILE A 43 -2.23 6.00 -6.29
C ILE A 43 -2.20 6.34 -4.80
N SER A 44 -2.55 5.37 -3.96
CA SER A 44 -2.41 5.47 -2.50
C SER A 44 -1.36 4.48 -2.02
N LEU A 45 -0.40 4.97 -1.24
CA LEU A 45 0.69 4.16 -0.70
C LEU A 45 0.74 4.28 0.83
N VAL A 46 0.86 3.15 1.51
CA VAL A 46 1.19 3.10 2.95
C VAL A 46 2.44 2.26 3.14
N MET A 47 3.43 2.81 3.82
CA MET A 47 4.70 2.13 4.09
C MET A 47 4.88 1.89 5.59
N ASN A 48 5.67 0.85 5.91
CA ASN A 48 6.06 0.53 7.29
C ASN A 48 4.87 0.32 8.23
N VAL A 49 3.83 -0.32 7.71
CA VAL A 49 2.64 -0.72 8.46
C VAL A 49 3.05 -1.77 9.49
N PRO A 50 2.86 -1.52 10.80
CA PRO A 50 3.09 -2.54 11.81
C PRO A 50 2.03 -3.64 11.69
N PRO A 51 2.39 -4.91 11.92
CA PRO A 51 1.42 -5.99 11.90
C PRO A 51 0.43 -5.86 13.05
N PRO A 52 -0.83 -6.27 12.86
CA PRO A 52 -1.78 -6.34 13.96
C PRO A 52 -1.42 -7.55 14.85
N ASN A 53 -1.07 -7.27 16.10
CA ASN A 53 -0.99 -8.26 17.18
C ASN A 53 -0.07 -9.48 16.90
N THR A 54 0.98 -9.31 16.08
CA THR A 54 1.95 -10.37 15.73
C THR A 54 3.37 -9.79 15.70
N VAL A 55 4.39 -10.63 15.87
CA VAL A 55 5.83 -10.27 15.72
C VAL A 55 6.30 -10.26 14.26
N GLU A 56 5.37 -10.17 13.31
CA GLU A 56 5.69 -10.19 11.89
C GLU A 56 6.45 -8.92 11.50
N ARG A 57 7.16 -8.97 10.37
CA ARG A 57 7.86 -7.79 9.87
C ARG A 57 6.85 -6.73 9.43
N THR A 58 7.25 -5.46 9.55
CA THR A 58 6.48 -4.37 8.98
C THR A 58 6.37 -4.55 7.46
N SER A 59 5.24 -4.11 6.91
CA SER A 59 4.93 -4.26 5.49
C SER A 59 4.44 -2.96 4.88
N SER A 60 4.29 -2.95 3.56
CA SER A 60 3.75 -1.82 2.81
C SER A 60 2.59 -2.29 1.94
N ARG A 61 1.69 -1.36 1.62
CA ARG A 61 0.49 -1.57 0.82
C ARG A 61 0.39 -0.51 -0.26
N LEU A 62 0.08 -0.95 -1.47
CA LEU A 62 -0.12 -0.08 -2.62
C LEU A 62 -1.53 -0.29 -3.18
N LYS A 63 -2.25 0.80 -3.40
CA LYS A 63 -3.54 0.80 -4.09
C LYS A 63 -3.43 1.69 -5.32
N ILE A 64 -3.82 1.14 -6.46
CA ILE A 64 -3.79 1.80 -7.75
C ILE A 64 -5.23 1.85 -8.24
N ALA A 65 -5.85 3.03 -8.28
CA ALA A 65 -7.19 3.17 -8.84
C ALA A 65 -7.14 3.06 -10.37
N ASN A 66 -8.29 2.77 -10.98
CA ASN A 66 -8.53 2.90 -12.41
C ASN A 66 -9.43 4.11 -12.68
#